data_AF-A0A969LUF2-F1
#
_entry.id   AF-A0A969LUF2-F1
#
_cell.length_a   1.000
_cell.length_b   1.000
_cell.length_c   1.000
_cell.angle_alpha   90.00
_cell.angle_beta   90.00
_cell.angle_gamma   90.00
#
_symmetry.space_group_name_H-M   'P 1'
#
loop_
_entity.id
_entity.type
_entity.pdbx_description
1 polymer ?
#
loop_
_entity_poly.entity_id
_entity_poly.type
_entity_poly.pdbx_seq_one_letter_code
_entity_poly.pdbx_strand_id
1 'polypeptide(L)'
;MTDPHPHSDKDEFFNPQGRYYGEFTPENLAFNANLQEFANRVSIICGLETGGKIAPEDAYKEIKHMWKQLKRSKAELLDAPELPPPDLPPDE
;
A
#
# COMPACT_ATOMS: atom_id res chain seq x y z
N MET A 1 -18.65 0.81 23.52
CA MET A 1 -18.20 1.94 22.68
C MET A 1 -17.80 1.34 21.35
N THR A 2 -18.59 1.54 20.31
CA THR A 2 -18.28 1.06 18.95
C THR A 2 -17.38 2.10 18.30
N ASP A 3 -16.08 1.80 18.20
CA ASP A 3 -15.18 2.54 17.33
C ASP A 3 -15.59 2.27 15.87
N PRO A 4 -15.95 3.30 15.09
CA PRO A 4 -16.17 3.12 13.67
C PRO A 4 -14.79 2.88 13.05
N HIS A 5 -14.51 1.64 12.65
CA HIS A 5 -13.32 1.34 11.87
C HIS A 5 -13.36 2.22 10.60
N PRO A 6 -12.35 3.05 10.33
CA PRO A 6 -12.35 3.95 9.17
C PRO A 6 -12.04 3.24 7.84
N HIS A 7 -11.86 1.92 7.85
CA HIS A 7 -11.76 1.10 6.65
C HIS A 7 -13.14 0.53 6.34
N SER A 8 -13.71 0.92 5.22
CA SER A 8 -15.03 0.43 4.84
C SER A 8 -14.93 -1.07 4.53
N ASP A 9 -15.94 -1.87 4.88
CA ASP A 9 -15.99 -3.31 4.56
C ASP A 9 -15.69 -3.61 3.07
N LYS A 10 -15.90 -2.61 2.20
CA LYS A 10 -15.58 -2.68 0.77
C LYS A 10 -14.07 -2.73 0.52
N ASP A 11 -13.28 -1.94 1.24
CA ASP A 11 -11.84 -1.87 1.03
C ASP A 11 -11.17 -3.19 1.41
N GLU A 12 -11.63 -3.84 2.49
CA GLU A 12 -11.19 -5.19 2.85
C GLU A 12 -11.62 -6.24 1.82
N PHE A 13 -12.85 -6.13 1.31
CA PHE A 13 -13.36 -7.02 0.27
C PHE A 13 -12.56 -6.93 -1.05
N PHE A 14 -12.25 -5.71 -1.49
CA PHE A 14 -11.52 -5.48 -2.73
C PHE A 14 -10.01 -5.69 -2.60
N ASN A 15 -9.45 -5.66 -1.39
CA ASN A 15 -8.02 -5.80 -1.13
C ASN A 15 -7.74 -6.92 -0.13
N PRO A 16 -7.97 -8.20 -0.50
CA PRO A 16 -7.59 -9.30 0.37
C PRO A 16 -6.08 -9.26 0.66
N GLN A 17 -5.74 -9.29 1.95
CA GLN A 17 -4.35 -9.31 2.41
C GLN A 17 -3.91 -10.74 2.73
N GLY A 18 -2.89 -11.21 2.02
CA GLY A 18 -2.11 -12.38 2.37
C GLY A 18 -1.13 -12.09 3.52
N ARG A 19 -0.74 -13.18 4.20
CA ARG A 19 0.28 -13.12 5.24
C ARG A 19 1.63 -12.67 4.67
N TYR A 20 2.33 -11.84 5.43
CA TYR A 20 3.71 -11.47 5.13
C TYR A 20 4.65 -12.57 5.63
N TYR A 21 5.58 -12.99 4.77
CA TYR A 21 6.56 -14.06 5.06
C TYR A 21 8.01 -13.57 4.98
N GLY A 22 8.24 -12.26 4.82
CA GLY A 22 9.59 -11.68 4.83
C GLY A 22 10.09 -11.34 6.24
N GLU A 23 11.25 -10.71 6.31
CA GLU A 23 11.82 -10.26 7.58
C GLU A 23 10.93 -9.18 8.22
N PHE A 24 10.54 -9.43 9.47
CA PHE A 24 9.65 -8.51 10.18
C PHE A 24 10.39 -7.24 10.61
N THR A 25 10.05 -6.15 9.94
CA THR A 25 10.17 -4.78 10.47
C THR A 25 8.83 -4.07 10.22
N PRO A 26 8.48 -3.03 11.00
CA PRO A 26 7.28 -2.24 10.73
C PRO A 26 7.21 -1.70 9.31
N GLU A 27 8.35 -1.25 8.77
CA GLU A 27 8.49 -0.69 7.43
C GLU A 27 8.27 -1.75 6.35
N ASN A 28 8.88 -2.92 6.53
CA ASN A 28 8.70 -4.07 5.65
C ASN A 28 7.24 -4.53 5.61
N LEU A 29 6.60 -4.63 6.77
CA LEU A 29 5.19 -5.02 6.86
C LEU A 29 4.28 -3.97 6.19
N ALA A 30 4.51 -2.68 6.46
CA ALA A 30 3.74 -1.58 5.87
C ALA A 30 3.93 -1.53 4.35
N PHE A 31 5.16 -1.64 3.86
CA PHE A 31 5.42 -1.65 2.42
C PHE A 31 4.78 -2.87 1.74
N ASN A 32 4.84 -4.05 2.39
CA ASN A 32 4.18 -5.23 1.90
C ASN A 32 2.64 -5.05 1.82
N ALA A 33 2.01 -4.42 2.80
CA ALA A 33 0.58 -4.10 2.73
C ALA A 33 0.26 -3.19 1.53
N ASN A 34 1.07 -2.15 1.29
CA ASN A 34 0.91 -1.24 0.16
C ASN A 34 1.12 -1.96 -1.20
N LEU A 35 2.08 -2.89 -1.26
CA LEU A 35 2.34 -3.69 -2.44
C LEU A 35 1.17 -4.63 -2.75
N GLN A 36 0.56 -5.23 -1.73
CA GLN A 36 -0.62 -6.08 -1.88
C GLN A 36 -1.84 -5.28 -2.33
N GLU A 37 -2.08 -4.10 -1.77
CA GLU A 37 -3.15 -3.21 -2.25
C GLU A 37 -2.93 -2.85 -3.73
N PHE A 38 -1.70 -2.47 -4.10
CA PHE A 38 -1.36 -2.20 -5.50
C PHE A 38 -1.70 -3.38 -6.42
N ALA A 39 -1.30 -4.60 -6.05
CA ALA A 39 -1.55 -5.79 -6.85
C ALA A 39 -3.06 -6.07 -7.03
N ASN A 40 -3.83 -5.97 -5.94
CA ASN A 40 -5.27 -6.18 -5.96
C ASN A 40 -5.99 -5.14 -6.85
N ARG A 41 -5.66 -3.85 -6.69
CA ARG A 41 -6.27 -2.78 -7.49
C ARG A 41 -5.90 -2.86 -8.96
N VAL A 42 -4.63 -3.18 -9.29
CA VAL A 42 -4.23 -3.42 -10.69
C VAL A 42 -5.05 -4.54 -11.30
N SER A 43 -5.26 -5.65 -10.57
CA SER A 43 -6.07 -6.77 -11.05
C SER A 43 -7.51 -6.35 -11.35
N ILE A 44 -8.13 -5.56 -10.48
CA ILE A 44 -9.49 -5.02 -10.70
C ILE A 44 -9.52 -4.11 -11.93
N ILE A 45 -8.58 -3.17 -12.07
CA ILE A 45 -8.50 -2.25 -13.21
C ILE A 45 -8.38 -3.03 -14.52
N CYS A 46 -7.48 -4.02 -14.58
CA CYS A 46 -7.33 -4.88 -15.75
C CYS A 46 -8.62 -5.67 -16.05
N GLY A 47 -9.29 -6.19 -15.02
CA GLY A 47 -10.58 -6.88 -15.17
C GLY A 47 -11.68 -5.97 -15.74
N LEU A 48 -11.73 -4.71 -15.29
CA LEU A 48 -12.67 -3.70 -15.82
C LEU A 48 -12.38 -3.35 -17.28
N GLU A 49 -11.10 -3.19 -17.64
CA GLU A 49 -10.68 -2.92 -19.01
C GLU A 49 -11.04 -4.09 -19.93
N THR A 50 -10.65 -5.31 -19.56
CA THR A 50 -10.91 -6.52 -20.36
C THR A 50 -12.42 -6.79 -20.48
N GLY A 51 -13.21 -6.41 -19.46
CA GLY A 51 -14.68 -6.44 -19.49
C GLY A 51 -15.34 -5.29 -20.27
N GLY A 52 -14.56 -4.41 -20.89
CA GLY A 52 -15.03 -3.26 -21.66
C GLY A 52 -15.70 -2.16 -20.84
N LYS A 53 -15.44 -2.10 -19.52
CA LYS A 53 -16.03 -1.12 -18.60
C LYS A 53 -15.26 0.20 -18.55
N ILE A 54 -13.97 0.16 -18.82
CA ILE A 54 -13.08 1.32 -18.92
C ILE A 54 -12.24 1.21 -20.18
N ALA A 55 -11.80 2.35 -20.71
CA ALA A 55 -10.92 2.39 -21.87
C ALA A 55 -9.50 1.95 -21.49
N PRO A 56 -8.75 1.30 -22.42
CA PRO A 56 -7.36 0.90 -22.18
C PRO A 56 -6.45 2.05 -21.75
N GLU A 57 -6.65 3.25 -22.33
CA GLU A 57 -5.86 4.43 -22.03
C GLU A 57 -6.10 4.93 -20.60
N ASP A 58 -7.31 4.79 -20.08
CA ASP A 58 -7.66 5.20 -18.73
C ASP A 58 -7.14 4.19 -17.70
N ALA A 59 -7.29 2.89 -17.99
CA ALA A 59 -6.66 1.82 -17.21
C ALA A 59 -5.15 2.03 -17.10
N TYR A 60 -4.47 2.33 -18.21
CA TYR A 60 -3.04 2.61 -18.22
C TYR A 60 -2.66 3.82 -17.36
N LYS A 61 -3.42 4.93 -17.46
CA LYS A 61 -3.16 6.15 -16.65
C LYS A 61 -3.30 5.86 -15.16
N GLU A 62 -4.33 5.13 -14.77
CA GLU A 62 -4.57 4.76 -13.37
C GLU A 62 -3.45 3.87 -12.83
N ILE A 63 -3.11 2.78 -13.53
CA ILE A 63 -2.01 1.89 -13.13
C ILE A 63 -0.69 2.66 -13.02
N LYS A 64 -0.41 3.56 -13.96
CA LYS A 64 0.79 4.41 -13.93
C LYS A 64 0.79 5.37 -12.74
N HIS A 65 -0.37 5.90 -12.35
CA HIS A 65 -0.49 6.74 -11.16
C HIS A 65 -0.21 5.92 -9.89
N MET A 66 -0.83 4.74 -9.74
CA MET A 66 -0.60 3.86 -8.59
C MET A 66 0.86 3.39 -8.50
N TRP A 67 1.51 3.10 -9.63
CA TRP A 67 2.94 2.75 -9.65
C TRP A 67 3.81 3.89 -9.09
N LYS A 68 3.49 5.15 -9.41
CA LYS A 68 4.21 6.30 -8.83
C LYS A 68 4.03 6.37 -7.32
N GLN A 69 2.82 6.11 -6.81
CA GLN A 69 2.54 6.06 -5.37
C GLN A 69 3.32 4.94 -4.67
N LEU A 70 3.31 3.73 -5.24
CA LEU A 70 4.04 2.58 -4.70
C LEU A 70 5.55 2.84 -4.65
N LYS A 71 6.13 3.42 -5.71
CA LYS A 71 7.54 3.83 -5.72
C LYS A 71 7.87 4.83 -4.61
N ARG A 72 6.99 5.81 -4.38
CA ARG A 72 7.17 6.77 -3.29
C ARG A 72 7.12 6.07 -1.93
N SER A 73 6.14 5.19 -1.72
CA SER A 73 6.04 4.41 -0.49
C SER A 73 7.29 3.54 -0.25
N LYS A 74 7.86 2.91 -1.28
CA LYS A 74 9.12 2.17 -1.16
C LYS A 74 10.23 3.08 -0.66
N ALA A 75 10.38 4.27 -1.26
CA ALA A 75 11.43 5.20 -0.89
C ALA A 75 11.29 5.68 0.56
N GLU A 76 10.07 5.96 1.00
CA GLU A 76 9.78 6.45 2.36
C GLU A 76 9.93 5.36 3.43
N LEU A 77 9.62 4.09 3.11
CA LEU A 77 9.63 3.00 4.09
C LEU A 77 10.94 2.22 4.09
N LEU A 78 11.50 1.93 2.92
CA LEU A 78 12.63 1.00 2.78
C LEU A 78 13.96 1.68 2.47
N ASP A 79 13.92 2.88 1.87
CA ASP A 79 15.14 3.59 1.45
C ASP A 79 15.46 4.80 2.35
N ALA A 80 14.61 5.10 3.34
CA ALA A 80 14.84 6.22 4.27
C ALA A 80 16.01 5.89 5.23
N PRO A 81 16.94 6.82 5.45
CA PRO A 81 17.99 6.63 6.45
C PRO A 81 17.35 6.52 7.84
N GLU A 82 17.86 5.59 8.65
CA GLU A 82 17.46 5.41 10.06
C GLU A 82 17.53 6.77 10.77
N LEU A 83 16.41 7.21 11.34
CA LEU A 83 16.37 8.47 12.09
C LEU A 83 17.42 8.40 13.21
N PRO A 84 18.20 9.48 13.45
CA PRO A 84 19.06 9.50 14.62
C PRO A 84 18.21 9.27 15.87
N PRO A 85 18.73 8.52 16.87
CA PRO A 85 18.02 8.29 18.12
C PRO A 85 17.49 9.63 18.66
N PRO A 86 16.24 9.68 19.18
CA PRO A 86 15.76 10.89 19.80
C PRO A 86 16.75 11.32 20.89
N ASP A 87 17.05 12.62 20.97
CA ASP A 87 17.81 13.20 22.08
C ASP A 87 17.04 12.94 23.37
N LEU A 88 17.30 11.80 24.01
CA LEU A 88 16.80 11.50 25.32
C LEU A 88 17.58 12.40 26.30
N PRO A 89 16.88 13.16 27.16
CA PRO A 89 17.56 13.90 28.21
C PRO A 89 18.38 12.92 29.07
N PRO A 90 19.55 13.33 29.59
CA PRO A 90 20.34 12.47 30.45
C PRO A 90 19.52 12.03 31.66
N ASP A 91 19.59 10.75 32.00
CA ASP A 91 18.99 10.21 33.22
C ASP A 91 19.58 10.96 34.43
N GLU A 92 18.74 11.71 35.16
CA GLU A 92 19.09 12.38 36.43
C GLU A 92 19.30 11.39 37.58
#